data_AF-A0A7S0WIP6-F1
#
_entry.id   AF-A0A7S0WIP6-F1
#
_cell.length_a   1.000
_cell.length_b   1.000
_cell.length_c   1.000
_cell.angle_alpha   90.00
_cell.angle_beta   90.00
_cell.angle_gamma   90.00
#
_symmetry.space_group_name_H-M   'P 1'
#
loop_
_entity.id
_entity.type
_entity.pdbx_description
1 polymer ?
#
loop_
_entity_poly.entity_id
_entity_poly.type
_entity_poly.pdbx_seq_one_letter_code
_entity_poly.pdbx_strand_id
1 'polypeptide(L)'
;GVGRRRLKWRPLAMLRHSLSKILGRAASAAAPVATRATFARSAVFGHRFKTGPSASPNEISDELLGKLGKLSTQALVDGLWVMGWPPAQIEGARSLAKGMKCVGRAVTVRFVPARPDIAQDKPGGEISPEYEAFELCGPDSVIVMASVGPWESVGGDIKFLRLMQRQVGGLVTDGSVRDTDTMIGYGIPTFSYSTTAKQGPAAMQPWECNGVISCGGGTVRPRDAII
;
A
#
# COMPACT_ATOMS: atom_id res chain seq x y z
N GLY A 1 -17.46 -60.73 -43.34
CA GLY A 1 -17.51 -59.79 -42.20
C GLY A 1 -16.21 -59.00 -42.18
N VAL A 2 -16.12 -57.73 -41.81
CA VAL A 2 -16.98 -56.88 -40.97
C VAL A 2 -16.81 -55.44 -41.47
N GLY A 3 -17.92 -54.75 -41.74
CA GLY A 3 -17.92 -53.34 -42.15
C GLY A 3 -17.68 -52.40 -40.97
N ARG A 4 -16.86 -51.36 -41.19
CA ARG A 4 -16.75 -50.20 -40.28
C ARG A 4 -17.26 -48.95 -40.98
N ARG A 5 -18.40 -48.44 -40.51
CA ARG A 5 -19.02 -47.18 -40.94
C ARG A 5 -18.25 -46.01 -40.33
N ARG A 6 -17.86 -45.03 -41.15
CA ARG A 6 -17.37 -43.71 -40.71
C ARG A 6 -18.57 -42.82 -40.40
N LEU A 7 -18.67 -42.34 -39.16
CA LEU A 7 -19.68 -41.37 -38.73
C LEU A 7 -19.23 -39.96 -39.18
N LYS A 8 -19.95 -39.36 -40.13
CA LYS A 8 -19.80 -37.95 -40.52
C LYS A 8 -20.65 -37.08 -39.59
N TRP A 9 -20.01 -36.19 -38.83
CA TRP A 9 -20.68 -35.13 -38.08
C TRP A 9 -21.07 -33.99 -39.04
N ARG A 10 -22.34 -33.60 -39.05
CA ARG A 10 -22.85 -32.37 -39.70
C ARG A 10 -23.31 -31.40 -38.60
N PRO A 11 -23.10 -30.08 -38.76
CA PRO A 11 -23.37 -29.10 -37.70
C PRO A 11 -24.87 -28.75 -37.60
N LEU A 12 -25.40 -28.70 -36.37
CA LEU A 12 -26.72 -28.15 -36.07
C LEU A 12 -26.63 -26.61 -35.99
N ALA A 13 -26.96 -25.96 -37.11
CA ALA A 13 -27.49 -24.60 -37.11
C ALA A 13 -28.99 -24.68 -37.42
N MET A 14 -29.77 -23.73 -36.89
CA MET A 14 -31.22 -23.55 -37.01
C MET A 14 -32.09 -24.21 -35.94
N LEU A 15 -32.38 -23.44 -34.88
CA LEU A 15 -33.74 -23.37 -34.32
C LEU A 15 -33.96 -22.00 -33.66
N ARG A 16 -33.92 -20.93 -34.47
CA ARG A 16 -34.57 -19.66 -34.16
C ARG A 16 -35.96 -19.75 -34.76
N HIS A 17 -37.00 -19.85 -33.94
CA HIS A 17 -38.37 -19.35 -34.13
C HIS A 17 -39.30 -20.11 -33.17
N SER A 18 -39.79 -19.41 -32.16
CA SER A 18 -41.06 -19.63 -31.43
C SER A 18 -40.85 -19.37 -29.96
N LEU A 19 -41.09 -18.12 -29.55
CA LEU A 19 -41.46 -17.73 -28.17
C LEU A 19 -41.91 -16.26 -28.07
N SER A 20 -42.20 -15.58 -29.19
CA SER A 20 -42.68 -14.19 -29.25
C SER A 20 -44.22 -14.05 -29.24
N LYS A 21 -44.97 -15.05 -28.74
CA LYS A 21 -46.45 -15.03 -28.74
C LYS A 21 -47.13 -15.39 -27.40
N ILE A 22 -46.46 -15.28 -26.26
CA ILE A 22 -47.08 -15.55 -24.93
C ILE A 22 -47.09 -14.35 -23.98
N LEU A 23 -46.65 -13.15 -24.38
CA LEU A 23 -46.68 -11.99 -23.48
C LEU A 23 -47.30 -10.76 -24.16
N GLY A 24 -48.62 -10.85 -24.36
CA GLY A 24 -49.47 -9.76 -24.83
C GLY A 24 -50.77 -9.71 -24.04
N ARG A 25 -50.71 -9.18 -22.81
CA ARG A 25 -51.88 -8.60 -22.12
C ARG A 25 -51.37 -7.57 -21.12
N ALA A 26 -51.50 -6.32 -21.52
CA ALA A 26 -51.18 -5.15 -20.72
C ALA A 26 -52.33 -4.82 -19.75
N ALA A 27 -51.92 -4.22 -18.63
CA ALA A 27 -52.59 -3.17 -17.89
C ALA A 27 -53.88 -3.52 -17.10
N SER A 28 -53.70 -3.74 -15.80
CA SER A 28 -54.63 -3.20 -14.80
C SER A 28 -53.88 -2.78 -13.55
N ALA A 29 -54.21 -1.57 -13.11
CA ALA A 29 -53.73 -0.78 -11.99
C ALA A 29 -53.10 -1.52 -10.78
N ALA A 30 -51.86 -1.14 -10.46
CA ALA A 30 -51.35 -1.20 -9.09
C ALA A 30 -50.53 0.08 -8.84
N ALA A 31 -51.03 0.93 -7.95
CA ALA A 31 -50.35 2.14 -7.51
C ALA A 31 -49.04 1.79 -6.79
N PRO A 32 -47.97 2.61 -6.89
CA PRO A 32 -46.74 2.36 -6.16
C PRO A 32 -46.97 2.72 -4.69
N VAL A 33 -47.03 1.71 -3.81
CA VAL A 33 -46.83 1.94 -2.37
C VAL A 33 -45.36 2.27 -2.19
N ALA A 34 -45.05 3.57 -2.26
CA ALA A 34 -43.77 4.12 -1.90
C ALA A 34 -43.53 3.91 -0.41
N THR A 35 -43.03 2.74 -0.04
CA THR A 35 -42.48 2.51 1.30
C THR A 35 -41.13 3.20 1.32
N ARG A 36 -41.17 4.50 1.62
CA ARG A 36 -40.00 5.33 1.87
C ARG A 36 -39.40 4.84 3.19
N ALA A 37 -38.62 3.76 3.12
CA ALA A 37 -37.74 3.34 4.21
C ALA A 37 -36.71 4.47 4.37
N THR A 38 -37.08 5.44 5.18
CA THR A 38 -36.17 6.43 5.74
C THR A 38 -35.29 5.65 6.70
N PHE A 39 -34.22 5.06 6.16
CA PHE A 39 -33.06 4.74 6.98
C PHE A 39 -32.59 6.08 7.54
N ALA A 40 -33.00 6.37 8.76
CA ALA A 40 -32.38 7.41 9.55
C ALA A 40 -30.89 7.13 9.50
N ARG A 41 -30.13 8.05 8.88
CA ARG A 41 -28.68 8.07 9.02
C ARG A 41 -28.43 8.15 10.51
N SER A 42 -28.14 7.01 11.15
CA SER A 42 -27.54 7.00 12.46
C SER A 42 -26.31 7.88 12.32
N ALA A 43 -26.31 9.03 12.99
CA ALA A 43 -25.12 9.85 13.11
C ALA A 43 -24.08 8.96 13.79
N VAL A 44 -23.20 8.37 13.00
CA VAL A 44 -22.02 7.68 13.52
C VAL A 44 -21.29 8.75 14.33
N PHE A 45 -21.17 8.54 15.64
CA PHE A 45 -20.41 9.41 16.52
C PHE A 45 -18.97 9.49 15.98
N GLY A 46 -18.69 10.55 15.22
CA GLY A 46 -17.47 10.68 14.44
C GLY A 46 -16.36 11.27 15.26
N HIS A 47 -15.78 10.51 16.18
CA HIS A 47 -14.45 10.83 16.67
C HIS A 47 -13.46 10.60 15.51
N ARG A 48 -13.10 11.68 14.79
CA ARG A 48 -12.03 11.63 13.78
C ARG A 48 -10.69 11.71 14.50
N PHE A 49 -9.98 10.59 14.55
CA PHE A 49 -8.57 10.59 14.94
C PHE A 49 -7.75 11.37 13.90
N LYS A 50 -6.67 12.02 14.33
CA LYS A 50 -5.73 12.70 13.42
C LYS A 50 -4.98 11.62 12.63
N THR A 51 -5.17 11.56 11.31
CA THR A 51 -4.53 10.56 10.42
C THR A 51 -3.29 11.09 9.70
N GLY A 52 -3.02 12.39 9.79
CA GLY A 52 -1.85 13.04 9.19
C GLY A 52 -0.69 13.27 10.18
N PRO A 53 0.24 14.18 9.84
CA PRO A 53 1.36 14.50 10.72
C PRO A 53 0.90 14.99 12.09
N SER A 54 1.77 14.84 13.08
CA SER A 54 1.51 15.39 14.42
C SER A 54 1.14 16.87 14.32
N ALA A 55 0.06 17.28 14.98
CA ALA A 55 -0.36 18.68 15.07
C ALA A 55 0.48 19.49 16.07
N SER A 56 1.59 18.93 16.54
CA SER A 56 2.51 19.64 17.41
C SER A 56 3.09 20.85 16.66
N PRO A 57 3.17 22.04 17.29
CA PRO A 57 3.76 23.23 16.68
C PRO A 57 5.25 23.05 16.35
N ASN A 58 5.89 22.03 16.91
CA ASN A 58 7.28 21.66 16.67
C ASN A 58 7.35 20.61 15.56
N GLU A 59 7.19 21.06 14.33
CA GLU A 59 7.60 20.29 13.16
C GLU A 59 9.10 20.00 13.23
N ILE A 60 9.54 18.79 12.85
CA ILE A 60 10.96 18.47 12.79
C ILE A 60 11.60 19.41 11.76
N SER A 61 12.42 20.37 12.18
CA SER A 61 13.14 21.28 11.29
C SER A 61 14.33 20.59 10.62
N ASP A 62 14.84 21.14 9.52
CA ASP A 62 16.01 20.58 8.84
C ASP A 62 17.24 20.57 9.75
N GLU A 63 17.37 21.59 10.59
CA GLU A 63 18.42 21.67 11.60
C GLU A 63 18.31 20.54 12.63
N LEU A 64 17.10 20.29 13.15
CA LEU A 64 16.87 19.21 14.10
C LEU A 64 17.10 17.85 13.45
N LEU A 65 16.59 17.64 12.24
CA LEU A 65 16.80 16.41 11.47
C LEU A 65 18.30 16.15 11.25
N GLY A 66 19.06 17.19 10.88
CA GLY A 66 20.51 17.10 10.71
C GLY A 66 21.27 16.81 12.01
N LYS A 67 20.77 17.29 13.17
CA LYS A 67 21.31 16.96 14.49
C LYS A 67 21.02 15.50 14.86
N LEU A 68 19.77 15.05 14.70
CA LEU A 68 19.37 13.66 14.96
C LEU A 68 20.15 12.68 14.07
N GLY A 69 20.33 13.03 12.79
CA GLY A 69 21.09 12.23 11.82
C GLY A 69 22.57 12.06 12.17
N LYS A 70 23.15 12.84 13.09
CA LYS A 70 24.53 12.64 13.55
C LYS A 70 24.65 11.63 14.69
N LEU A 71 23.54 11.30 15.34
CA LEU A 71 23.51 10.36 16.46
C LEU A 71 23.51 8.91 15.96
N SER A 72 23.85 7.98 16.85
CA SER A 72 23.63 6.56 16.65
C SER A 72 22.17 6.21 16.95
N THR A 73 21.65 5.16 16.31
CA THR A 73 20.31 4.67 16.60
C THR A 73 20.17 4.21 18.05
N GLN A 74 21.24 3.70 18.66
CA GLN A 74 21.28 3.34 20.09
C GLN A 74 21.09 4.56 20.99
N ALA A 75 21.80 5.66 20.73
CA ALA A 75 21.66 6.88 21.53
C ALA A 75 20.25 7.49 21.41
N LEU A 76 19.63 7.39 20.23
CA LEU A 76 18.25 7.82 20.01
C LEU A 76 17.25 6.96 20.79
N VAL A 77 17.42 5.63 20.78
CA VAL A 77 16.58 4.70 21.55
C VAL A 77 16.69 4.98 23.05
N ASP A 78 17.90 5.14 23.57
CA ASP A 78 18.11 5.44 25.00
C ASP A 78 17.48 6.78 25.39
N GLY A 79 17.64 7.80 24.54
CA GLY A 79 17.01 9.11 24.75
C GLY A 79 15.48 9.04 24.75
N LEU A 80 14.90 8.33 23.79
CA LEU A 80 13.45 8.13 23.69
C LEU A 80 12.90 7.37 24.90
N TRP A 81 13.63 6.36 25.39
CA TRP A 81 13.27 5.64 26.62
C TRP A 81 13.20 6.58 27.84
N VAL A 82 14.21 7.42 28.06
CA VAL A 82 14.21 8.42 29.14
C VAL A 82 13.05 9.42 28.99
N MET A 83 12.66 9.75 27.76
CA MET A 83 11.52 10.63 27.47
C MET A 83 10.14 9.94 27.56
N GLY A 84 10.08 8.67 27.95
CA GLY A 84 8.82 7.93 28.10
C GLY A 84 8.28 7.31 26.80
N TRP A 85 9.14 7.12 25.79
CA TRP A 85 8.82 6.48 24.51
C TRP A 85 9.60 5.17 24.31
N PRO A 86 9.28 4.09 25.06
CA PRO A 86 10.07 2.85 25.06
C PRO A 86 10.11 2.10 23.71
N PRO A 87 8.99 1.91 22.96
CA PRO A 87 9.03 1.29 21.63
C PRO A 87 9.24 2.36 20.56
N ALA A 88 10.47 2.50 20.07
CA ALA A 88 10.85 3.48 19.07
C ALA A 88 11.43 2.88 17.78
N GLN A 89 11.57 1.55 17.72
CA GLN A 89 12.22 0.86 16.61
C GLN A 89 11.18 0.31 15.62
N ILE A 90 11.54 0.25 14.34
CA ILE A 90 10.85 -0.56 13.35
C ILE A 90 11.53 -1.93 13.35
N GLU A 91 10.87 -2.93 13.94
CA GLU A 91 11.41 -4.28 14.02
C GLU A 91 11.48 -4.97 12.65
N GLY A 92 12.42 -5.89 12.51
CA GLY A 92 12.58 -6.69 11.29
C GLY A 92 13.29 -5.97 10.15
N ALA A 93 13.17 -4.64 10.01
CA ALA A 93 13.88 -3.90 8.97
C ALA A 93 15.42 -3.99 9.16
N ARG A 94 16.12 -4.51 8.15
CA ARG A 94 17.57 -4.67 8.12
C ARG A 94 18.16 -4.06 6.85
N SER A 95 19.34 -3.46 6.98
CA SER A 95 20.04 -2.81 5.87
C SER A 95 20.31 -3.78 4.73
N LEU A 96 19.99 -3.39 3.51
CA LEU A 96 20.21 -4.19 2.31
C LEU A 96 21.71 -4.41 2.02
N ALA A 97 22.55 -3.43 2.36
CA ALA A 97 24.00 -3.53 2.30
C ALA A 97 24.66 -2.88 3.53
N LYS A 98 25.91 -3.24 3.80
CA LYS A 98 26.69 -2.67 4.91
C LYS A 98 26.90 -1.17 4.72
N GLY A 99 26.90 -0.42 5.81
CA GLY A 99 27.22 1.01 5.81
C GLY A 99 26.07 1.93 5.35
N MET A 100 24.90 1.38 5.04
CA MET A 100 23.71 2.19 4.75
C MET A 100 23.24 2.93 5.99
N LYS A 101 22.82 4.19 5.79
CA LYS A 101 22.20 5.05 6.80
C LYS A 101 21.11 5.88 6.12
N CYS A 102 19.90 5.89 6.69
CA CYS A 102 18.82 6.75 6.24
C CYS A 102 18.60 7.87 7.24
N VAL A 103 18.26 9.06 6.76
CA VAL A 103 17.83 10.19 7.61
C VAL A 103 16.74 10.92 6.84
N GLY A 104 15.57 11.07 7.44
CA GLY A 104 14.52 11.84 6.81
C GLY A 104 13.20 11.83 7.57
N ARG A 105 12.27 12.65 7.10
CA ARG A 105 10.89 12.69 7.57
C ARG A 105 10.07 11.61 6.88
N ALA A 106 9.27 10.88 7.65
CA ALA A 106 8.48 9.76 7.15
C ALA A 106 7.45 10.23 6.10
N VAL A 107 7.48 9.60 4.93
CA VAL A 107 6.36 9.54 3.99
C VAL A 107 5.82 8.11 4.05
N THR A 108 4.61 7.94 4.54
CA THR A 108 4.08 6.61 4.88
C THR A 108 3.25 6.02 3.75
N VAL A 109 3.35 4.70 3.56
CA VAL A 109 2.50 3.92 2.66
C VAL A 109 1.97 2.72 3.41
N ARG A 110 0.65 2.52 3.39
CA ARG A 110 0.01 1.33 3.96
C ARG A 110 -0.42 0.38 2.87
N PHE A 111 -0.05 -0.88 3.00
CA PHE A 111 -0.60 -1.96 2.19
C PHE A 111 -1.75 -2.66 2.92
N VAL A 112 -2.64 -3.29 2.15
CA VAL A 112 -3.71 -4.16 2.65
C VAL A 112 -3.65 -5.50 1.93
N PRO A 113 -4.09 -6.60 2.58
CA PRO A 113 -4.06 -7.93 1.96
C PRO A 113 -4.79 -7.98 0.63
N ALA A 114 -4.28 -8.76 -0.31
CA ALA A 114 -4.86 -8.90 -1.64
C ALA A 114 -6.29 -9.44 -1.55
N ARG A 115 -7.18 -8.71 -2.20
CA ARG A 115 -8.61 -9.01 -2.30
C ARG A 115 -9.13 -8.46 -3.63
N PRO A 116 -9.93 -9.22 -4.40
CA PRO A 116 -10.39 -8.76 -5.72
C PRO A 116 -11.21 -7.47 -5.68
N ASP A 117 -12.07 -7.29 -4.67
CA ASP A 117 -12.88 -6.09 -4.47
C ASP A 117 -12.00 -4.86 -4.14
N ILE A 118 -11.04 -5.03 -3.23
CA ILE A 118 -10.06 -4.00 -2.87
C ILE A 118 -9.20 -3.59 -4.07
N ALA A 119 -8.80 -4.55 -4.91
CA ALA A 119 -8.02 -4.26 -6.11
C ALA A 119 -8.83 -3.48 -7.16
N GLN A 120 -10.15 -3.65 -7.22
CA GLN A 120 -11.05 -2.90 -8.09
C GLN A 120 -11.28 -1.47 -7.59
N ASP A 121 -11.38 -1.29 -6.26
CA ASP A 121 -11.55 0.01 -5.63
C ASP A 121 -10.28 0.87 -5.69
N LYS A 122 -9.10 0.23 -5.73
CA LYS A 122 -7.81 0.91 -5.72
C LYS A 122 -7.63 1.73 -7.02
N PRO A 123 -7.33 3.04 -6.93
CA PRO A 123 -6.96 3.82 -8.11
C PRO A 123 -5.69 3.24 -8.77
N GLY A 124 -5.69 3.20 -10.11
CA GLY A 124 -4.58 2.69 -10.91
C GLY A 124 -3.63 3.80 -11.38
N GLY A 125 -2.44 3.43 -11.87
CA GLY A 125 -1.49 4.38 -12.45
C GLY A 125 -0.94 5.37 -11.42
N GLU A 126 -0.65 6.59 -11.85
CA GLU A 126 0.04 7.63 -11.06
C GLU A 126 -0.72 8.08 -9.81
N ILE A 127 -2.04 7.87 -9.77
CA ILE A 127 -2.90 8.18 -8.62
C ILE A 127 -3.01 7.01 -7.63
N SER A 128 -2.24 5.94 -7.82
CA SER A 128 -2.15 4.86 -6.84
C SER A 128 -1.38 5.36 -5.61
N PRO A 129 -1.75 4.95 -4.37
CA PRO A 129 -1.20 5.51 -3.15
C PRO A 129 0.34 5.47 -3.05
N GLU A 130 1.00 4.46 -3.60
CA GLU A 130 2.47 4.40 -3.60
C GLU A 130 3.10 5.43 -4.52
N TYR A 131 2.49 5.74 -5.68
CA TYR A 131 3.03 6.73 -6.59
C TYR A 131 2.79 8.15 -6.06
N GLU A 132 1.64 8.40 -5.45
CA GLU A 132 1.40 9.64 -4.70
C GLU A 132 2.48 9.85 -3.63
N ALA A 133 2.83 8.79 -2.87
CA ALA A 133 3.88 8.86 -1.88
C ALA A 133 5.26 9.14 -2.49
N PHE A 134 5.58 8.57 -3.66
CA PHE A 134 6.85 8.83 -4.34
C PHE A 134 7.00 10.30 -4.71
N GLU A 135 5.93 10.97 -5.12
CA GLU A 135 5.96 12.41 -5.46
C GLU A 135 6.09 13.32 -4.25
N LEU A 136 5.72 12.85 -3.05
CA LEU A 136 5.98 13.54 -1.78
C LEU A 136 7.43 13.38 -1.29
N CYS A 137 8.20 12.46 -1.89
CA CYS A 137 9.57 12.20 -1.48
C CYS A 137 10.57 13.22 -2.05
N GLY A 138 11.66 13.42 -1.31
CA GLY A 138 12.83 14.24 -1.58
C GLY A 138 14.03 13.85 -0.70
N PRO A 139 15.16 14.59 -0.76
CA PRO A 139 16.38 14.32 0.00
C PRO A 139 16.20 14.16 1.51
N ASP A 140 15.32 14.97 2.11
CA ASP A 140 15.07 14.97 3.56
C ASP A 140 13.86 14.14 3.97
N SER A 141 13.49 13.15 3.15
CA SER A 141 12.37 12.24 3.40
C SER A 141 12.82 10.79 3.37
N VAL A 142 12.17 9.96 4.19
CA VAL A 142 12.31 8.51 4.16
C VAL A 142 10.93 7.93 3.90
N ILE A 143 10.81 7.11 2.85
CA ILE A 143 9.56 6.41 2.60
C ILE A 143 9.46 5.19 3.53
N VAL A 144 8.37 5.10 4.28
CA VAL A 144 8.10 4.00 5.22
C VAL A 144 6.90 3.22 4.72
N MET A 145 7.13 1.98 4.27
CA MET A 145 6.13 1.14 3.62
C MET A 145 5.73 -0.01 4.55
N ALA A 146 4.53 0.06 5.13
CA ALA A 146 3.98 -1.00 5.97
C ALA A 146 3.39 -2.10 5.10
N SER A 147 4.04 -3.27 5.10
CA SER A 147 3.62 -4.46 4.40
C SER A 147 2.52 -5.19 5.18
N VAL A 148 1.83 -6.12 4.51
CA VAL A 148 0.86 -7.03 5.16
C VAL A 148 1.55 -8.18 5.88
N GLY A 149 2.86 -8.32 5.69
CA GLY A 149 3.68 -9.35 6.31
C GLY A 149 5.14 -9.30 5.84
N PRO A 150 6.02 -10.03 6.53
CA PRO A 150 7.48 -9.90 6.37
C PRO A 150 8.00 -10.28 4.98
N TRP A 151 7.36 -11.24 4.32
CA TRP A 151 7.89 -11.88 3.10
C TRP A 151 7.40 -11.26 1.80
N GLU A 152 6.51 -10.27 1.87
CA GLU A 152 5.83 -9.72 0.71
C GLU A 152 6.54 -8.49 0.15
N SER A 153 6.64 -8.42 -1.18
CA SER A 153 7.38 -7.38 -1.88
C SER A 153 6.62 -6.05 -1.89
N VAL A 154 7.15 -5.00 -1.26
CA VAL A 154 6.58 -3.64 -1.37
C VAL A 154 6.91 -2.95 -2.70
N GLY A 155 7.98 -3.39 -3.38
CA GLY A 155 8.40 -2.87 -4.67
C GLY A 155 9.68 -3.50 -5.20
N GLY A 156 10.05 -3.09 -6.39
CA GLY A 156 11.28 -3.49 -7.09
C GLY A 156 11.76 -2.36 -7.99
N ASP A 157 12.69 -2.67 -8.88
CA ASP A 157 13.48 -1.73 -9.66
C ASP A 157 12.66 -0.58 -10.27
N ILE A 158 11.68 -0.90 -11.11
CA ILE A 158 10.88 0.09 -11.85
C ILE A 158 10.23 1.13 -10.92
N LYS A 159 9.73 0.70 -9.75
CA LYS A 159 9.12 1.62 -8.78
C LYS A 159 10.18 2.46 -8.08
N PHE A 160 11.29 1.84 -7.69
CA PHE A 160 12.33 2.49 -6.91
C PHE A 160 13.28 3.37 -7.74
N LEU A 161 13.32 3.19 -9.07
CA LEU A 161 13.93 4.13 -9.99
C LEU A 161 13.36 5.54 -9.79
N ARG A 162 12.05 5.65 -9.57
CA ARG A 162 11.42 6.96 -9.30
C ARG A 162 11.90 7.55 -7.98
N LEU A 163 11.99 6.75 -6.92
CA LEU A 163 12.55 7.19 -5.64
C LEU A 163 14.00 7.67 -5.77
N MET A 164 14.81 7.01 -6.61
CA MET A 164 16.17 7.46 -6.93
C MET A 164 16.15 8.83 -7.63
N GLN A 165 15.29 9.02 -8.62
CA GLN A 165 15.13 10.31 -9.31
C GLN A 165 14.68 11.44 -8.37
N ARG A 166 13.90 11.08 -7.33
CA ARG A 166 13.48 12.00 -6.25
C ARG A 166 14.57 12.20 -5.20
N GLN A 167 15.70 11.49 -5.31
CA GLN A 167 16.82 11.53 -4.38
C GLN A 167 16.39 11.25 -2.93
N VAL A 168 15.48 10.29 -2.73
CA VAL A 168 14.95 9.99 -1.39
C VAL A 168 16.06 9.68 -0.37
N GLY A 169 15.93 10.17 0.86
CA GLY A 169 16.88 9.94 1.95
C GLY A 169 16.91 8.49 2.46
N GLY A 170 15.92 7.68 2.09
CA GLY A 170 15.93 6.23 2.30
C GLY A 170 14.55 5.56 2.12
N LEU A 171 14.56 4.24 2.19
CA LEU A 171 13.38 3.37 2.20
C LEU A 171 13.43 2.44 3.42
N VAL A 172 12.34 2.38 4.17
CA VAL A 172 12.18 1.45 5.30
C VAL A 172 10.88 0.66 5.13
N THR A 173 10.94 -0.65 5.35
CA THR A 173 9.75 -1.51 5.32
C THR A 173 9.91 -2.69 6.26
N ASP A 174 8.79 -3.12 6.85
CA ASP A 174 8.67 -4.40 7.56
C ASP A 174 8.31 -5.57 6.63
N GLY A 175 8.21 -5.31 5.32
CA GLY A 175 8.12 -6.31 4.27
C GLY A 175 9.46 -6.55 3.58
N SER A 176 9.38 -7.07 2.36
CA SER A 176 10.54 -7.40 1.55
C SER A 176 10.68 -6.51 0.31
N VAL A 177 11.88 -6.46 -0.26
CA VAL A 177 12.16 -5.75 -1.53
C VAL A 177 12.69 -6.71 -2.59
N ARG A 178 12.56 -6.31 -3.86
CA ARG A 178 13.07 -7.04 -5.03
C ARG A 178 14.20 -6.28 -5.71
N ASP A 179 14.84 -6.95 -6.66
CA ASP A 179 15.83 -6.35 -7.57
C ASP A 179 16.99 -5.68 -6.80
N THR A 180 17.45 -6.38 -5.76
CA THR A 180 18.38 -5.91 -4.75
C THR A 180 19.67 -5.34 -5.32
N ASP A 181 20.26 -5.99 -6.33
CA ASP A 181 21.50 -5.51 -6.95
C ASP A 181 21.30 -4.13 -7.59
N THR A 182 20.17 -3.94 -8.28
CA THR A 182 19.80 -2.64 -8.86
C THR A 182 19.52 -1.60 -7.79
N MET A 183 18.80 -1.97 -6.73
CA MET A 183 18.56 -1.07 -5.59
C MET A 183 19.85 -0.61 -4.91
N ILE A 184 20.80 -1.52 -4.70
CA ILE A 184 22.13 -1.19 -4.16
C ILE A 184 22.85 -0.27 -5.14
N GLY A 185 22.77 -0.53 -6.45
CA GLY A 185 23.36 0.30 -7.50
C GLY A 185 22.80 1.73 -7.54
N TYR A 186 21.52 1.94 -7.19
CA TYR A 186 20.93 3.27 -7.06
C TYR A 186 21.46 4.07 -5.87
N GLY A 187 22.08 3.41 -4.89
CA GLY A 187 22.59 4.07 -3.70
C GLY A 187 21.50 4.56 -2.74
N ILE A 188 20.25 4.09 -2.87
CA ILE A 188 19.18 4.40 -1.92
C ILE A 188 19.41 3.60 -0.63
N PRO A 189 19.58 4.25 0.53
CA PRO A 189 19.63 3.54 1.80
C PRO A 189 18.33 2.78 2.03
N THR A 190 18.40 1.44 2.05
CA THR A 190 17.22 0.58 2.07
C THR A 190 17.28 -0.38 3.25
N PHE A 191 16.20 -0.40 4.03
CA PHE A 191 16.02 -1.28 5.19
C PHE A 191 14.73 -2.08 5.03
N SER A 192 14.85 -3.40 4.99
CA SER A 192 13.73 -4.31 4.72
C SER A 192 13.84 -5.56 5.57
N TYR A 193 12.72 -6.25 5.81
CA TYR A 193 12.72 -7.53 6.51
C TYR A 193 13.55 -8.60 5.77
N SER A 194 13.35 -8.72 4.45
CA SER A 194 14.13 -9.62 3.61
C SER A 194 14.18 -9.16 2.16
N THR A 195 14.89 -9.91 1.32
CA THR A 195 14.82 -9.77 -0.13
C THR A 195 13.98 -10.91 -0.70
N THR A 196 13.25 -10.66 -1.79
CA THR A 196 12.32 -11.66 -2.35
C THR A 196 12.23 -11.55 -3.87
N ALA A 197 11.83 -12.66 -4.51
CA ALA A 197 11.47 -12.68 -5.93
C ALA A 197 9.95 -12.56 -6.17
N LYS A 198 9.13 -12.64 -5.11
CA LYS A 198 7.66 -12.60 -5.20
C LYS A 198 7.16 -11.28 -5.75
N GLN A 199 6.06 -11.29 -6.51
CA GLN A 199 5.37 -10.05 -6.89
C GLN A 199 4.46 -9.56 -5.77
N GLY A 200 4.58 -8.30 -5.38
CA GLY A 200 3.72 -7.66 -4.36
C GLY A 200 2.21 -7.76 -4.64
N PRO A 201 1.72 -7.41 -5.85
CA PRO A 201 0.29 -7.39 -6.16
C PRO A 201 -0.45 -8.72 -5.95
N ALA A 202 0.28 -9.84 -5.94
CA ALA A 202 -0.29 -11.17 -5.68
C ALA A 202 -0.70 -11.36 -4.21
N ALA A 203 -0.08 -10.63 -3.28
CA ALA A 203 -0.29 -10.77 -1.84
C ALA A 203 -0.91 -9.53 -1.20
N MET A 204 -0.72 -8.35 -1.78
CA MET A 204 -1.19 -7.09 -1.20
C MET A 204 -1.39 -5.97 -2.22
N GLN A 205 -2.12 -4.94 -1.80
CA GLN A 205 -2.38 -3.73 -2.56
C GLN A 205 -1.97 -2.50 -1.74
N PRO A 206 -1.31 -1.50 -2.34
CA PRO A 206 -1.11 -0.21 -1.70
C PRO A 206 -2.46 0.48 -1.55
N TRP A 207 -2.72 1.05 -0.37
CA TRP A 207 -4.08 1.46 0.01
C TRP A 207 -4.16 2.88 0.53
N GLU A 208 -3.16 3.34 1.27
CA GLU A 208 -3.17 4.66 1.87
C GLU A 208 -1.79 5.30 1.76
N CYS A 209 -1.77 6.53 1.24
CA CYS A 209 -0.62 7.41 1.20
C CYS A 209 -0.70 8.38 2.38
N ASN A 210 0.43 8.59 3.05
CA ASN A 210 0.61 9.63 4.05
C ASN A 210 -0.39 9.55 5.23
N GLY A 211 -0.77 8.33 5.61
CA GLY A 211 -1.59 8.02 6.78
C GLY A 211 -0.77 7.48 7.95
N VAL A 212 -1.39 7.29 9.12
CA VAL A 212 -0.73 6.61 10.25
C VAL A 212 -0.66 5.11 9.97
N ILE A 213 0.53 4.52 10.09
CA ILE A 213 0.77 3.11 9.77
C ILE A 213 1.36 2.35 10.97
N SER A 214 1.12 1.04 11.00
CA SER A 214 1.86 0.10 11.84
C SER A 214 2.94 -0.53 10.99
N CYS A 215 4.21 -0.39 11.36
CA CYS A 215 5.36 -0.91 10.62
C CYS A 215 6.36 -1.53 11.63
N GLY A 216 6.60 -2.83 11.52
CA GLY A 216 7.56 -3.53 12.38
C GLY A 216 7.24 -3.41 13.87
N GLY A 217 5.96 -3.50 14.24
CA GLY A 217 5.48 -3.37 15.63
C GLY A 217 5.41 -1.93 16.16
N GLY A 218 6.00 -0.94 15.46
CA GLY A 218 5.92 0.48 15.79
C GLY A 218 4.79 1.20 15.05
N THR A 219 4.35 2.34 15.60
CA THR A 219 3.45 3.26 14.90
C THR A 219 4.27 4.38 14.28
N VAL A 220 4.09 4.62 12.97
CA VAL A 220 4.75 5.72 12.25
C VAL A 220 3.68 6.66 11.72
N ARG A 221 3.83 7.95 12.04
CA ARG A 221 3.03 9.03 11.46
C ARG A 221 3.81 9.71 10.35
N PRO A 222 3.11 10.32 9.39
CA PRO A 222 3.73 11.27 8.48
C PRO A 222 4.60 12.29 9.24
N ARG A 223 5.77 12.58 8.68
CA ARG A 223 6.75 13.56 9.20
C ARG A 223 7.49 13.18 10.49
N ASP A 224 7.27 11.99 11.05
CA ASP A 224 8.16 11.47 12.09
C ASP A 224 9.60 11.36 11.57
N ALA A 225 10.60 11.60 12.42
CA ALA A 225 12.01 11.47 12.03
C ALA A 225 12.41 9.99 12.01
N ILE A 226 12.93 9.51 10.87
CA ILE A 226 13.46 8.17 10.68
C ILE A 226 14.98 8.26 10.51
N ILE A 227 15.73 7.55 11.36
CA ILE A 227 17.20 7.57 11.47
C ILE A 227 17.75 6.14 11.48
#